data_AF-A0A7Z9U954-F1
#
_entry.id   AF-A0A7Z9U954-F1
#
_cell.length_a   1.000
_cell.length_b   1.000
_cell.length_c   1.000
_cell.angle_alpha   90.00
_cell.angle_beta   90.00
_cell.angle_gamma   90.00
#
_symmetry.space_group_name_H-M   'P 1'
#
loop_
_entity.id
_entity.type
_entity.pdbx_description
1 polymer ?
#
loop_
_entity_poly.entity_id
_entity_poly.type
_entity_poly.pdbx_seq_one_letter_code
_entity_poly.pdbx_strand_id
1 'polypeptide(L)'
;MVRTSVRGFTLLEIILACAMLGLLTLAIFRSFDYGARAFKKATSRQDSQAALRSVYGLLRDDLRKSHFRTISTIERSTLVEGRAYRRDGLCLASLRDWNAEESFDDINGLPKWDRYLLYYGTFEGLLIRTTLDHDRPDYSPAPFPDLDEGRYLKEDPESNTGYQTGYRILSRDLLEFQGELHPSRDTVDIRCMLRHRSGKQNEISLTVYPQNTWPKGENR
;
A
#
# COMPACT_ATOMS: atom_id res chain seq x y z
N MET A 1 -46.23 -56.48 -38.30
CA MET A 1 -45.26 -56.96 -37.28
C MET A 1 -43.87 -56.51 -37.75
N VAL A 2 -43.37 -55.38 -37.24
CA VAL A 2 -42.09 -54.79 -37.69
C VAL A 2 -40.97 -55.44 -36.88
N ARG A 3 -40.15 -56.27 -37.53
CA ARG A 3 -38.92 -56.81 -36.95
C ARG A 3 -37.90 -55.67 -36.84
N THR A 4 -37.71 -55.13 -35.64
CA THR A 4 -36.56 -54.27 -35.34
C THR A 4 -35.30 -55.14 -35.34
N SER A 5 -34.50 -55.00 -36.39
CA SER A 5 -33.16 -55.56 -36.48
C SER A 5 -32.28 -54.98 -35.36
N VAL A 6 -31.94 -55.79 -34.37
CA VAL A 6 -30.96 -55.43 -33.34
C VAL A 6 -29.58 -55.63 -33.96
N ARG A 7 -29.04 -54.58 -34.58
CA ARG A 7 -27.64 -54.55 -35.02
C ARG A 7 -26.76 -54.39 -33.78
N GLY A 8 -25.97 -55.41 -33.47
CA GLY A 8 -24.95 -55.34 -32.42
C GLY A 8 -23.81 -54.38 -32.83
N PHE A 9 -23.35 -53.58 -31.88
CA PHE A 9 -22.23 -52.65 -32.08
C PHE A 9 -20.95 -53.41 -32.42
N THR A 10 -20.20 -52.91 -33.40
CA THR A 10 -18.89 -53.47 -33.73
C THR A 10 -17.86 -53.06 -32.68
N LEU A 11 -16.90 -53.93 -32.37
CA LEU A 11 -15.84 -53.65 -31.39
C LEU A 11 -15.03 -52.39 -31.78
N LEU A 12 -14.92 -52.13 -33.09
CA LEU A 12 -14.31 -50.93 -33.66
C LEU A 12 -15.09 -49.65 -33.32
N GLU A 13 -16.42 -49.67 -33.38
CA GLU A 13 -17.25 -48.53 -32.97
C GLU A 13 -17.08 -48.20 -31.50
N ILE A 14 -16.96 -49.21 -30.63
CA ILE A 14 -16.74 -48.99 -29.19
C ILE A 14 -15.38 -48.31 -28.96
N ILE A 15 -14.32 -48.80 -29.61
CA ILE A 15 -12.98 -48.20 -29.52
C ILE A 15 -13.01 -46.75 -30.02
N LEU A 16 -13.65 -46.49 -31.16
CA LEU A 16 -13.79 -45.15 -31.71
C LEU A 16 -14.56 -44.22 -30.77
N ALA A 17 -15.68 -44.68 -30.21
CA ALA A 17 -16.47 -43.93 -29.26
C ALA A 17 -15.68 -43.61 -27.98
N CYS A 18 -14.93 -44.57 -27.44
CA CYS A 18 -14.04 -44.36 -26.29
C CYS A 18 -12.92 -43.36 -26.60
N ALA A 19 -12.31 -43.43 -27.79
CA ALA A 19 -11.27 -42.50 -28.21
C ALA A 19 -11.81 -41.07 -28.37
N MET A 20 -12.99 -40.91 -28.99
CA MET A 20 -13.67 -39.62 -29.12
C MET A 20 -14.04 -39.04 -27.76
N LEU A 21 -14.60 -39.87 -26.86
CA LEU A 21 -14.93 -39.46 -25.50
C LEU A 21 -13.68 -39.05 -24.71
N GLY A 22 -12.57 -39.80 -24.86
CA GLY A 22 -11.28 -39.47 -24.25
C GLY A 22 -10.73 -38.13 -24.74
N LEU A 23 -10.76 -37.88 -26.06
CA LEU A 23 -10.36 -36.60 -26.65
C LEU A 23 -11.23 -35.44 -26.16
N LEU A 24 -12.55 -35.65 -26.10
CA LEU A 24 -13.49 -34.64 -25.60
C LEU A 24 -13.22 -34.32 -24.12
N THR A 25 -13.01 -35.35 -23.31
CA THR A 25 -12.69 -35.20 -21.88
C THR A 25 -11.37 -34.47 -21.69
N LEU A 26 -10.34 -34.79 -22.49
CA LEU A 26 -9.05 -34.09 -22.47
C LEU A 26 -9.21 -32.61 -22.84
N ALA A 27 -10.00 -32.31 -23.88
CA ALA A 27 -10.27 -30.93 -24.30
C ALA A 27 -10.95 -30.15 -23.17
N ILE A 28 -11.95 -30.74 -22.50
CA ILE A 28 -12.65 -30.14 -21.36
C ILE A 28 -11.68 -29.85 -20.21
N PHE A 29 -10.86 -30.82 -19.80
CA PHE A 29 -9.89 -30.61 -18.73
C PHE A 29 -8.84 -29.53 -19.07
N ARG A 30 -8.39 -29.48 -20.33
CA ARG A 30 -7.48 -28.43 -20.80
C ARG A 30 -8.12 -27.04 -20.73
N SER A 31 -9.40 -26.92 -21.10
CA SER A 31 -10.15 -25.66 -20.95
C SER A 31 -10.29 -25.25 -19.49
N PHE A 32 -10.56 -26.19 -18.58
CA PHE A 32 -10.62 -25.92 -17.15
C PHE A 32 -9.27 -25.49 -16.57
N ASP A 33 -8.18 -26.16 -16.92
CA ASP A 33 -6.83 -25.77 -16.48
C ASP A 33 -6.48 -24.36 -16.93
N TYR A 34 -6.80 -24.02 -18.18
CA TYR A 34 -6.61 -22.68 -18.70
C TYR A 34 -7.43 -21.65 -17.93
N GLY A 35 -8.72 -21.93 -17.70
CA GLY A 35 -9.61 -21.08 -16.91
C GLY A 35 -9.11 -20.86 -15.48
N ALA A 36 -8.67 -21.92 -14.81
CA ALA A 36 -8.14 -21.86 -13.44
C ALA A 36 -6.86 -21.01 -13.36
N ARG A 37 -5.94 -21.14 -14.32
CA ARG A 37 -4.73 -20.31 -14.39
C ARG A 37 -5.05 -18.85 -14.65
N ALA A 38 -5.98 -18.58 -15.58
CA ALA A 38 -6.43 -17.22 -15.87
C ALA A 38 -7.08 -16.57 -14.64
N PHE A 39 -7.94 -17.31 -13.93
CA PHE A 39 -8.61 -16.85 -12.72
C PHE A 39 -7.64 -16.56 -11.57
N LYS A 40 -6.67 -17.46 -11.30
CA LYS A 40 -5.63 -17.23 -10.30
C LYS A 40 -4.81 -15.97 -10.59
N LYS A 41 -4.47 -15.74 -11.86
CA LYS A 41 -3.74 -14.55 -12.30
C LYS A 41 -4.57 -13.27 -12.13
N ALA A 42 -5.86 -13.31 -12.46
CA ALA A 42 -6.76 -12.17 -12.30
C ALA A 42 -6.95 -11.81 -10.82
N THR A 43 -7.17 -12.82 -9.96
CA THR A 43 -7.34 -12.64 -8.51
C THR A 43 -6.10 -12.02 -7.88
N SER A 44 -4.90 -12.55 -8.17
CA SER A 44 -3.64 -11.96 -7.67
C SER A 44 -3.45 -10.50 -8.09
N ARG A 45 -3.89 -10.12 -9.30
CA ARG A 45 -3.82 -8.74 -9.77
C ARG A 45 -4.76 -7.83 -9.00
N GLN A 46 -5.97 -8.31 -8.75
CA GLN A 46 -6.97 -7.58 -7.99
C GLN A 46 -6.50 -7.34 -6.55
N ASP A 47 -5.89 -8.33 -5.91
CA ASP A 47 -5.39 -8.23 -4.54
C ASP A 47 -4.28 -7.17 -4.41
N SER A 48 -3.27 -7.21 -5.28
CA SER A 48 -2.18 -6.21 -5.26
C SER A 48 -2.68 -4.79 -5.54
N GLN A 49 -3.68 -4.63 -6.41
CA GLN A 49 -4.30 -3.32 -6.68
C GLN A 49 -5.14 -2.83 -5.50
N ALA A 50 -5.88 -3.72 -4.83
CA ALA A 50 -6.64 -3.37 -3.63
C ALA A 50 -5.70 -2.95 -2.49
N ALA A 51 -4.59 -3.66 -2.29
CA ALA A 51 -3.56 -3.30 -1.32
C ALA A 51 -3.00 -1.90 -1.60
N LEU A 52 -2.56 -1.62 -2.83
CA LEU A 52 -2.08 -0.29 -3.23
C LEU A 52 -3.10 0.83 -2.98
N ARG A 53 -4.37 0.60 -3.33
CA ARG A 53 -5.44 1.58 -3.10
C ARG A 53 -5.67 1.84 -1.62
N SER A 54 -5.57 0.81 -0.78
CA SER A 54 -5.72 0.97 0.68
C SER A 54 -4.59 1.80 1.29
N VAL A 55 -3.34 1.52 0.90
CA VAL A 55 -2.16 2.31 1.30
C VAL A 55 -2.32 3.75 0.86
N TYR A 56 -2.72 3.95 -0.38
CA TYR A 56 -2.93 5.26 -0.98
C TYR A 56 -4.00 6.06 -0.24
N GLY A 57 -5.17 5.46 0.03
CA GLY A 57 -6.27 6.14 0.73
C GLY A 57 -5.83 6.62 2.11
N LEU A 58 -5.20 5.73 2.88
CA LEU A 58 -4.69 6.04 4.20
C LEU A 58 -3.65 7.17 4.18
N LEU A 59 -2.62 7.05 3.33
CA LEU A 59 -1.54 8.02 3.25
C LEU A 59 -2.02 9.40 2.76
N ARG A 60 -2.94 9.42 1.78
CA ARG A 60 -3.56 10.65 1.29
C ARG A 60 -4.36 11.33 2.40
N ASP A 61 -5.16 10.58 3.14
CA ASP A 61 -5.98 11.14 4.21
C ASP A 61 -5.12 11.70 5.35
N ASP A 62 -4.06 10.97 5.74
CA ASP A 62 -3.12 11.41 6.76
C ASP A 62 -2.36 12.68 6.32
N LEU A 63 -1.90 12.75 5.07
CA LEU A 63 -1.26 13.96 4.53
C LEU A 63 -2.19 15.15 4.42
N ARG A 64 -3.45 14.95 4.00
CA ARG A 64 -4.43 16.05 3.92
C ARG A 64 -4.73 16.65 5.29
N LYS A 65 -4.65 15.86 6.36
CA LYS A 65 -4.85 16.28 7.75
C LYS A 65 -3.60 16.92 8.37
N SER A 66 -2.42 16.71 7.79
CA SER A 66 -1.17 17.34 8.20
C SER A 66 -1.03 18.78 7.67
N HIS A 67 0.00 19.47 8.16
CA HIS A 67 0.50 20.72 7.61
C HIS A 67 1.77 20.47 6.76
N PHE A 68 2.02 21.22 5.68
CA PHE A 68 3.22 21.00 4.83
C PHE A 68 4.54 21.18 5.60
N ARG A 69 4.65 22.25 6.40
CA ARG A 69 5.85 22.54 7.21
C ARG A 69 6.22 21.49 8.25
N THR A 70 5.29 20.61 8.64
CA THR A 70 5.59 19.53 9.59
C THR A 70 6.15 18.28 8.92
N ILE A 71 6.21 18.27 7.58
CA ILE A 71 6.59 17.09 6.82
C ILE A 71 8.10 17.09 6.63
N SER A 72 8.72 15.95 6.92
CA SER A 72 10.14 15.72 6.67
C SER A 72 10.36 14.36 6.03
N THR A 73 11.43 14.25 5.25
CA THR A 73 11.82 13.02 4.59
C THR A 73 13.22 12.59 4.99
N ILE A 74 13.46 11.27 5.00
CA ILE A 74 14.80 10.67 5.07
C ILE A 74 14.96 9.85 3.79
N GLU A 75 15.88 10.23 2.93
CA GLU A 75 16.14 9.50 1.71
C GLU A 75 16.89 8.20 2.00
N ARG A 76 16.38 7.07 1.50
CA ARG A 76 17.04 5.77 1.62
C ARG A 76 16.88 5.00 0.33
N SER A 77 17.82 4.08 0.06
CA SER A 77 17.72 3.20 -1.09
C SER A 77 18.31 1.82 -0.80
N THR A 78 17.88 0.84 -1.58
CA THR A 78 18.39 -0.53 -1.53
C THR A 78 18.54 -1.10 -2.93
N LEU A 79 19.42 -2.08 -3.08
CA LEU A 79 19.64 -2.81 -4.33
C LEU A 79 18.81 -4.09 -4.33
N VAL A 80 17.90 -4.22 -5.29
CA VAL A 80 17.12 -5.43 -5.54
C VAL A 80 17.44 -5.90 -6.96
N GLU A 81 18.00 -7.11 -7.09
CA GLU A 81 18.35 -7.69 -8.39
C GLU A 81 19.25 -6.78 -9.26
N GLY A 82 20.19 -6.07 -8.62
CA GLY A 82 21.12 -5.16 -9.30
C GLY A 82 20.54 -3.79 -9.66
N ARG A 83 19.28 -3.51 -9.32
CA ARG A 83 18.64 -2.20 -9.52
C ARG A 83 18.39 -1.50 -8.19
N ALA A 84 18.69 -0.20 -8.14
CA ALA A 84 18.42 0.63 -6.97
C ALA A 84 16.94 1.02 -6.90
N TYR A 85 16.35 0.92 -5.71
CA TYR A 85 14.99 1.32 -5.40
C TYR A 85 14.94 2.17 -4.13
N ARG A 86 14.07 3.18 -4.10
CA ARG A 86 13.88 4.09 -2.96
C ARG A 86 13.12 3.44 -1.80
N ARG A 87 13.48 3.80 -0.57
CA ARG A 87 12.98 3.27 0.72
C ARG A 87 12.78 4.39 1.74
N ASP A 88 12.34 5.54 1.24
CA ASP A 88 12.38 6.78 2.02
C ASP A 88 11.56 6.67 3.30
N GLY A 89 11.97 7.43 4.32
CA GLY A 89 11.11 7.79 5.43
C GLY A 89 10.32 9.05 5.10
N LEU A 90 9.04 9.08 5.39
CA LEU A 90 8.16 10.25 5.29
C LEU A 90 7.46 10.42 6.65
N CYS A 91 7.83 11.46 7.38
CA CYS A 91 7.23 11.81 8.66
C CYS A 91 6.34 13.04 8.51
N LEU A 92 5.18 13.02 9.16
CA LEU A 92 4.23 14.13 9.16
C LEU A 92 3.53 14.26 10.51
N ALA A 93 3.14 15.47 10.91
CA ALA A 93 2.37 15.67 12.13
C ALA A 93 0.91 15.23 11.96
N SER A 94 0.31 14.83 13.07
CA SER A 94 -1.09 14.43 13.17
C SER A 94 -1.61 14.70 14.57
N LEU A 95 -2.88 14.38 14.79
CA LEU A 95 -3.51 14.40 16.11
C LEU A 95 -3.75 12.97 16.58
N ARG A 96 -3.66 12.74 17.90
CA ARG A 96 -4.09 11.46 18.51
C ARG A 96 -5.57 11.22 18.28
N ASP A 97 -6.39 12.26 18.44
CA ASP A 97 -7.82 12.26 18.14
C ASP A 97 -8.21 13.52 17.38
N TRP A 98 -8.81 13.36 16.20
CA TRP A 98 -9.30 14.46 15.39
C TRP A 98 -10.70 14.92 15.80
N ASN A 99 -11.39 14.16 16.67
CA ASN A 99 -12.74 14.45 17.13
C ASN A 99 -12.76 15.07 18.53
N ALA A 100 -11.65 15.02 19.25
CA ALA A 100 -11.55 15.58 20.59
C ALA A 100 -11.34 17.10 20.49
N GLU A 101 -12.22 17.86 21.14
CA GLU A 101 -12.17 19.33 21.14
C GLU A 101 -10.86 19.84 21.76
N GLU A 102 -10.35 19.13 22.78
CA GLU A 102 -9.08 19.42 23.46
C GLU A 102 -7.84 19.33 22.55
N SER A 103 -7.92 18.60 21.42
CA SER A 103 -6.85 18.50 20.41
C SER A 103 -6.73 19.76 19.55
N PHE A 104 -7.59 20.75 19.77
CA PHE A 104 -7.56 22.05 19.13
C PHE A 104 -7.38 23.14 20.18
N ASP A 105 -6.77 24.24 19.77
CA ASP A 105 -6.65 25.44 20.59
C ASP A 105 -7.98 26.22 20.63
N ASP A 106 -8.43 26.58 21.83
CA ASP A 106 -9.74 27.18 22.06
C ASP A 106 -9.86 28.60 21.48
N ILE A 107 -8.74 29.29 21.23
CA ILE A 107 -8.71 30.69 20.78
C ILE A 107 -8.72 30.75 19.26
N ASN A 108 -7.87 29.96 18.60
CA ASN A 108 -7.65 30.07 17.17
C ASN A 108 -8.08 28.82 16.36
N GLY A 109 -8.54 27.76 17.05
CA GLY A 109 -9.00 26.52 16.42
C GLY A 109 -7.88 25.69 15.79
N LEU A 110 -6.62 25.95 16.14
CA LEU A 110 -5.47 25.32 15.50
C LEU A 110 -5.19 23.96 16.14
N PRO A 111 -4.81 22.95 15.34
CA PRO A 111 -4.47 21.63 15.83
C PRO A 111 -3.27 21.70 16.78
N LYS A 112 -3.39 21.06 17.94
CA LYS A 112 -2.29 20.83 18.89
C LYS A 112 -1.55 19.55 18.47
N TRP A 113 -0.52 19.67 17.65
CA TRP A 113 0.20 18.53 17.10
C TRP A 113 0.85 17.70 18.23
N ASP A 114 0.24 16.58 18.57
CA ASP A 114 0.61 15.71 19.70
C ASP A 114 1.07 14.30 19.26
N ARG A 115 1.07 14.07 17.94
CA ARG A 115 1.46 12.82 17.28
C ARG A 115 2.14 13.11 15.96
N TYR A 116 3.08 12.23 15.59
CA TYR A 116 3.62 12.14 14.25
C TYR A 116 3.35 10.76 13.67
N LEU A 117 3.21 10.71 12.35
CA LEU A 117 3.04 9.50 11.57
C LEU A 117 4.25 9.35 10.66
N LEU A 118 4.94 8.22 10.79
CA LEU A 118 6.12 7.89 9.99
C LEU A 118 5.79 6.75 9.05
N TYR A 119 5.99 6.97 7.75
CA TYR A 119 5.93 5.94 6.73
C TYR A 119 7.34 5.63 6.27
N TYR A 120 7.71 4.36 6.17
CA TYR A 120 9.00 4.00 5.60
C TYR A 120 9.00 2.62 4.95
N GLY A 121 9.90 2.45 3.99
CA GLY A 121 10.18 1.15 3.38
C GLY A 121 11.34 0.45 4.07
N THR A 122 11.23 -0.84 4.33
CA THR A 122 12.37 -1.68 4.74
C THR A 122 13.12 -2.22 3.53
N PHE A 123 14.39 -2.58 3.70
CA PHE A 123 15.18 -3.23 2.67
C PHE A 123 14.64 -4.61 2.28
N GLU A 124 13.95 -5.29 3.20
CA GLU A 124 13.24 -6.54 2.92
C GLU A 124 11.95 -6.38 2.08
N GLY A 125 11.50 -5.14 1.85
CA GLY A 125 10.31 -4.86 1.06
C GLY A 125 9.03 -4.80 1.88
N LEU A 126 9.11 -4.40 3.14
CA LEU A 126 7.93 -4.03 3.93
C LEU A 126 7.65 -2.53 3.75
N LEU A 127 6.38 -2.16 3.70
CA LEU A 127 5.94 -0.78 3.91
C LEU A 127 5.33 -0.67 5.29
N ILE A 128 5.87 0.21 6.12
CA ILE A 128 5.50 0.34 7.53
C ILE A 128 4.95 1.74 7.77
N ARG A 129 3.89 1.82 8.57
CA ARG A 129 3.38 3.04 9.17
C ARG A 129 3.53 2.97 10.68
N THR A 130 4.20 3.93 11.26
CA THR A 130 4.51 4.03 12.68
C THR A 130 3.84 5.27 13.27
N THR A 131 3.34 5.15 14.50
CA THR A 131 2.88 6.28 15.32
C THR A 131 3.97 6.68 16.30
N LEU A 132 4.29 7.97 16.31
CA LEU A 132 5.25 8.57 17.22
C LEU A 132 4.50 9.57 18.09
N ASP A 133 4.45 9.33 19.40
CA ASP A 133 3.77 10.22 20.34
C ASP A 133 4.81 11.03 21.10
N HIS A 134 4.78 12.35 20.91
CA HIS A 134 5.67 13.25 21.63
C HIS A 134 4.99 13.75 22.90
N ASP A 135 5.75 13.88 23.99
CA ASP A 135 5.20 14.23 25.32
C ASP A 135 4.75 15.70 25.41
N ARG A 136 5.15 16.53 24.44
CA ARG A 136 4.81 17.96 24.39
C ARG A 136 4.04 18.27 23.11
N PRO A 137 2.74 18.57 23.18
CA PRO A 137 2.02 19.05 22.02
C PRO A 137 2.65 20.36 21.54
N ASP A 138 2.95 20.45 20.25
CA ASP A 138 3.44 21.68 19.63
C ASP A 138 2.30 22.36 18.87
N TYR A 139 2.13 23.65 19.12
CA TYR A 139 1.19 24.50 18.40
C TYR A 139 1.80 24.97 17.06
N SER A 140 3.13 24.98 16.98
CA SER A 140 3.85 25.36 15.79
C SER A 140 3.94 24.18 14.82
N PRO A 141 3.64 24.39 13.53
CA PRO A 141 3.87 23.36 12.53
C PRO A 141 5.38 23.20 12.28
N ALA A 142 6.02 22.34 13.07
CA ALA A 142 7.42 21.96 12.95
C ALA A 142 7.59 20.47 12.57
N PRO A 143 8.62 20.13 11.79
CA PRO A 143 9.00 18.74 11.56
C PRO A 143 9.32 18.01 12.86
N PHE A 144 9.24 16.69 12.85
CA PHE A 144 9.64 15.89 14.00
C PHE A 144 11.13 16.13 14.32
N PRO A 145 11.46 16.68 15.50
CA PRO A 145 12.80 17.23 15.75
C PRO A 145 13.90 16.15 15.83
N ASP A 146 13.53 14.95 16.30
CA ASP A 146 14.47 13.86 16.55
C ASP A 146 14.44 12.78 15.46
N LEU A 147 13.94 13.09 14.25
CA LEU A 147 13.82 12.08 13.19
C LEU A 147 15.21 11.59 12.76
N ASP A 148 15.49 10.31 13.05
CA ASP A 148 16.77 9.66 12.77
C ASP A 148 16.55 8.26 12.18
N GLU A 149 17.32 7.93 11.15
CA GLU A 149 17.25 6.63 10.47
C GLU A 149 17.57 5.47 11.42
N GLY A 150 18.62 5.62 12.23
CA GLY A 150 19.09 4.57 13.14
C GLY A 150 18.13 4.26 14.29
N ARG A 151 17.21 5.17 14.61
CA ARG A 151 16.21 5.00 15.69
C ARG A 151 14.85 4.53 15.19
N TYR A 152 14.35 5.11 14.09
CA TYR A 152 12.94 4.99 13.71
C TYR A 152 12.69 4.23 12.41
N LEU A 153 13.72 3.97 11.61
CA LEU A 153 13.59 3.35 10.28
C LEU A 153 14.29 1.98 10.23
N LYS A 154 14.30 1.24 11.33
CA LYS A 154 14.92 -0.08 11.41
C LYS A 154 14.13 -1.12 10.61
N GLU A 155 14.85 -2.14 10.13
CA GLU A 155 14.30 -3.25 9.36
C GLU A 155 13.25 -4.04 10.15
N ASP A 156 13.52 -4.27 11.43
CA ASP A 156 12.54 -4.77 12.38
C ASP A 156 11.87 -3.58 13.11
N PRO A 157 10.59 -3.26 12.83
CA PRO A 157 9.91 -2.14 13.48
C PRO A 157 9.75 -2.31 14.98
N GLU A 158 9.80 -3.53 15.53
CA GLU A 158 9.73 -3.76 16.98
C GLU A 158 11.00 -3.26 17.68
N SER A 159 12.12 -3.27 16.96
CA SER A 159 13.41 -2.81 17.46
C SER A 159 13.57 -1.28 17.42
N ASN A 160 12.64 -0.54 16.81
CA ASN A 160 12.66 0.93 16.80
C ASN A 160 12.60 1.46 18.24
N THR A 161 13.28 2.58 18.50
CA THR A 161 13.36 3.19 19.83
C THR A 161 12.82 4.62 19.82
N GLY A 162 12.77 5.27 20.98
CA GLY A 162 12.31 6.66 21.12
C GLY A 162 10.81 6.75 21.32
N TYR A 163 10.17 7.69 20.62
CA TYR A 163 8.75 8.04 20.80
C TYR A 163 7.75 7.11 20.08
N GLN A 164 8.19 5.94 19.58
CA GLN A 164 7.31 5.00 18.91
C GLN A 164 6.31 4.38 19.90
N THR A 165 5.01 4.54 19.61
CA THR A 165 3.93 3.93 20.40
C THR A 165 3.23 2.78 19.69
N GLY A 166 3.41 2.65 18.37
CA GLY A 166 2.81 1.58 17.61
C GLY A 166 3.27 1.57 16.16
N TYR A 167 3.08 0.44 15.50
CA TYR A 167 3.37 0.29 14.08
C TYR A 167 2.35 -0.62 13.40
N ARG A 168 2.26 -0.50 12.07
CA ARG A 168 1.44 -1.33 11.21
C ARG A 168 2.19 -1.62 9.92
N ILE A 169 2.30 -2.90 9.57
CA ILE A 169 2.76 -3.31 8.25
C ILE A 169 1.61 -3.11 7.26
N LEU A 170 1.81 -2.21 6.30
CA LEU A 170 0.85 -1.86 5.26
C LEU A 170 0.97 -2.78 4.04
N SER A 171 2.19 -3.19 3.71
CA SER A 171 2.47 -4.11 2.61
C SER A 171 3.72 -4.92 2.90
N ARG A 172 3.78 -6.14 2.37
CA ARG A 172 4.96 -7.04 2.41
C ARG A 172 5.64 -7.20 1.05
N ASP A 173 5.09 -6.54 0.04
CA ASP A 173 5.54 -6.65 -1.35
C ASP A 173 6.09 -5.30 -1.85
N LEU A 174 6.64 -4.46 -0.99
CA LEU A 174 7.15 -3.14 -1.36
C LEU A 174 8.36 -3.28 -2.28
N LEU A 175 8.27 -2.66 -3.45
CA LEU A 175 9.37 -2.51 -4.39
C LEU A 175 9.99 -1.13 -4.35
N GLU A 176 9.21 -0.07 -4.16
CA GLU A 176 9.68 1.33 -4.09
C GLU A 176 8.75 2.14 -3.21
N PHE A 177 9.30 2.97 -2.32
CA PHE A 177 8.58 4.04 -1.64
C PHE A 177 9.44 5.29 -1.65
N GLN A 178 8.92 6.35 -2.22
CA GLN A 178 9.57 7.64 -2.36
C GLN A 178 8.61 8.74 -1.95
N GLY A 179 9.08 9.66 -1.12
CA GLY A 179 8.38 10.89 -0.76
C GLY A 179 9.24 12.09 -1.13
N GLU A 180 8.73 12.94 -2.01
CA GLU A 180 9.40 14.15 -2.48
C GLU A 180 8.60 15.38 -2.05
N LEU A 181 9.29 16.34 -1.43
CA LEU A 181 8.68 17.58 -0.99
C LEU A 181 8.92 18.66 -2.05
N HIS A 182 7.89 19.43 -2.37
CA HIS A 182 7.97 20.57 -3.27
C HIS A 182 7.58 21.87 -2.55
N PRO A 183 8.52 22.53 -1.84
CA PRO A 183 8.24 23.72 -1.05
C PRO A 183 7.69 24.91 -1.84
N SER A 184 7.98 24.99 -3.15
CA SER A 184 7.45 26.06 -4.01
C SER A 184 5.95 25.95 -4.27
N ARG A 185 5.36 24.77 -4.03
CA ARG A 185 3.95 24.46 -4.31
C ARG A 185 3.18 23.98 -3.08
N ASP A 186 3.87 23.85 -1.93
CA ASP A 186 3.37 23.17 -0.73
C ASP A 186 2.76 21.78 -1.04
N THR A 187 3.39 21.03 -1.94
CA THR A 187 2.95 19.69 -2.33
C THR A 187 3.92 18.61 -1.90
N VAL A 188 3.38 17.42 -1.65
CA VAL A 188 4.15 16.19 -1.44
C VAL A 188 3.83 15.23 -2.57
N ASP A 189 4.86 14.85 -3.32
CA ASP A 189 4.79 13.82 -4.34
C ASP A 189 5.20 12.48 -3.73
N ILE A 190 4.34 11.47 -3.87
CA ILE A 190 4.57 10.13 -3.35
C ILE A 190 4.54 9.17 -4.50
N ARG A 191 5.54 8.30 -4.54
CA ARG A 191 5.60 7.16 -5.42
C ARG A 191 5.67 5.88 -4.61
N CYS A 192 4.76 4.95 -4.88
CA CYS A 192 4.77 3.63 -4.27
C CYS A 192 4.63 2.55 -5.33
N MET A 193 5.55 1.59 -5.32
CA MET A 193 5.53 0.44 -6.22
C MET A 193 5.48 -0.85 -5.40
N LEU A 194 4.57 -1.76 -5.73
CA LEU A 194 4.53 -3.10 -5.16
C LEU A 194 4.94 -4.15 -6.19
N ARG A 195 5.64 -5.18 -5.73
CA ARG A 195 5.93 -6.41 -6.46
C ARG A 195 4.63 -7.19 -6.65
N HIS A 196 4.39 -7.63 -7.88
CA HIS A 196 3.33 -8.59 -8.15
C HIS A 196 3.90 -10.02 -8.06
N ARG A 197 3.10 -10.97 -7.59
CA ARG A 197 3.48 -12.40 -7.57
C ARG A 197 3.81 -13.00 -8.94
N SER A 198 3.41 -12.32 -10.02
CA SER A 198 3.74 -12.71 -11.41
C SER A 198 4.96 -11.98 -12.00
N GLY A 199 5.77 -11.27 -11.19
CA GLY A 199 6.92 -10.48 -11.65
C GLY A 199 6.58 -9.14 -12.34
N LYS A 200 5.29 -8.78 -12.42
CA LYS A 200 4.88 -7.43 -12.87
C LYS A 200 5.00 -6.43 -11.72
N GLN A 201 5.05 -5.15 -12.04
CA GLN A 201 5.12 -4.07 -11.06
C GLN A 201 3.81 -3.29 -11.12
N ASN A 202 3.21 -3.00 -9.97
CA ASN A 202 2.10 -2.06 -9.88
C ASN A 202 2.61 -0.79 -9.21
N GLU A 203 2.36 0.35 -9.84
CA GLU A 203 2.83 1.65 -9.41
C GLU A 203 1.64 2.57 -9.15
N ILE A 204 1.77 3.40 -8.12
CA ILE A 204 0.91 4.55 -7.90
C ILE A 204 1.78 5.78 -7.62
N SER A 205 1.43 6.89 -8.25
CA SER A 205 2.04 8.19 -8.02
C SER A 205 0.95 9.19 -7.64
N LEU A 206 1.24 10.02 -6.66
CA LEU A 206 0.29 10.93 -6.04
C LEU A 206 0.95 12.25 -5.74
N THR A 207 0.27 13.35 -6.06
CA THR A 207 0.58 14.68 -5.56
C THR A 207 -0.48 15.07 -4.54
N VAL A 208 -0.10 15.27 -3.28
CA VAL A 208 -1.01 15.73 -2.21
C VAL A 208 -0.67 17.17 -1.83
N TYR A 209 -1.71 17.96 -1.65
CA TYR A 209 -1.65 19.25 -0.96
C TYR A 209 -2.07 19.01 0.49
N PRO A 210 -1.18 19.11 1.49
CA PRO A 210 -1.57 19.09 2.89
C PRO A 210 -2.53 20.25 3.16
N GLN A 211 -3.74 19.95 3.64
CA GLN A 211 -4.86 20.90 3.62
C GLN A 211 -5.12 21.56 4.98
N ASN A 212 -4.39 21.18 6.03
CA ASN A 212 -4.57 21.78 7.33
C ASN A 212 -3.76 23.08 7.42
N THR A 213 -4.17 24.07 6.62
CA THR A 213 -3.54 25.38 6.48
C THR A 213 -3.74 26.19 7.76
N TRP A 214 -2.62 26.45 8.44
CA TRP A 214 -2.50 27.52 9.40
C TRP A 214 -2.62 28.90 8.70
N PRO A 215 -3.45 29.84 9.18
CA PRO A 215 -4.72 29.66 9.88
C PRO A 215 -5.90 29.56 8.88
N LYS A 216 -7.03 28.97 9.31
CA LYS A 216 -8.31 29.28 8.66
C LYS A 216 -8.60 30.75 8.97
N GLY A 217 -8.34 31.63 8.01
CA GLY A 217 -8.82 33.00 8.10
C GLY A 217 -10.35 32.97 8.26
N GLU A 218 -10.84 33.30 9.45
CA GLU A 218 -12.22 33.73 9.62
C GLU A 218 -12.36 35.08 8.91
N ASN A 219 -12.88 35.04 7.69
CA ASN A 219 -13.92 35.99 7.35
C ASN A 219 -15.14 35.59 8.18
N ARG A 220 -15.32 36.23 9.34
CA ARG A 220 -16.61 36.43 9.99
C ARG A 220 -16.75 37.91 10.30
#